data_AF-A0A2W7PVR2-F1
#
_entry.id   AF-A0A2W7PVR2-F1
#
_cell.length_a   1.000
_cell.length_b   1.000
_cell.length_c   1.000
_cell.angle_alpha   90.00
_cell.angle_beta   90.00
_cell.angle_gamma   90.00
#
_symmetry.space_group_name_H-M   'P 1'
#
loop_
_entity.id
_entity.type
_entity.pdbx_description
1 polymer ?
#
loop_
_entity_poly.entity_id
_entity_poly.type
_entity_poly.pdbx_seq_one_letter_code
_entity_poly.pdbx_strand_id
1 'polypeptide(L)'
;MNMTSTTQPQTIRARLRKDGLISLWGRLRHRQPDAYEAWLQERDMTIITATLMRLSEGQLNRLGLSHKTLALDVEDLALRAQRDAEICREVLALVTDDAPEGHAIAAE
;
A
#
# COMPACT_ATOMS: atom_id res chain seq x y z
N MET A 1 -9.82 23.97 32.70
CA MET A 1 -10.01 24.16 31.25
C MET A 1 -9.42 22.94 30.57
N ASN A 2 -10.26 21.96 30.20
CA ASN A 2 -9.80 20.70 29.61
C ASN A 2 -10.17 20.69 28.13
N MET A 3 -9.17 20.66 27.26
CA MET A 3 -9.32 20.41 25.82
C MET A 3 -9.25 18.90 25.60
N THR A 4 -10.39 18.27 25.30
CA THR A 4 -10.42 16.92 24.72
C THR A 4 -10.66 17.06 23.22
N SER A 5 -9.59 17.07 22.45
CA SER A 5 -9.67 16.91 20.99
C SER A 5 -9.94 15.44 20.68
N THR A 6 -11.19 15.13 20.35
CA THR A 6 -11.58 13.83 19.79
C THR A 6 -11.08 13.72 18.36
N THR A 7 -9.95 13.04 18.15
CA THR A 7 -9.47 12.66 16.81
C THR A 7 -10.39 11.58 16.24
N GLN A 8 -11.22 11.93 15.27
CA GLN A 8 -12.03 11.00 14.47
C GLN A 8 -11.15 10.24 13.46
N PRO A 9 -11.12 8.89 13.46
CA PRO A 9 -10.60 8.12 12.33
C PRO A 9 -11.78 7.70 11.44
N GLN A 10 -12.29 8.60 10.59
CA GLN A 10 -13.45 8.29 9.72
C GLN A 10 -13.12 8.01 8.25
N THR A 11 -11.85 7.92 7.85
CA THR A 11 -11.51 7.78 6.42
C THR A 11 -11.30 6.33 5.93
N ILE A 12 -11.14 5.35 6.82
CA ILE A 12 -10.81 3.96 6.41
C ILE A 12 -12.05 3.17 5.95
N ARG A 13 -13.22 3.38 6.58
CA ARG A 13 -14.43 2.58 6.31
C ARG A 13 -15.09 2.82 4.95
N ALA A 14 -14.83 3.97 4.30
CA ALA A 14 -15.51 4.32 3.05
C ALA A 14 -14.92 3.63 1.81
N ARG A 15 -13.65 3.16 1.84
CA ARG A 15 -13.01 2.51 0.68
C ARG A 15 -13.48 1.06 0.47
N LEU A 16 -13.92 0.36 1.52
CA LEU A 16 -14.27 -1.07 1.44
C LEU A 16 -15.48 -1.40 0.54
N ARG A 17 -16.43 -0.48 0.34
CA ARG A 17 -17.71 -0.82 -0.31
C ARG A 17 -17.70 -0.80 -1.84
N LYS A 18 -16.85 0.00 -2.48
CA LYS A 18 -16.75 0.06 -3.95
C LYS A 18 -15.81 -1.00 -4.53
N ASP A 19 -14.75 -1.32 -3.78
CA ASP A 19 -13.80 -2.37 -4.16
C ASP A 19 -14.38 -3.79 -4.02
N GLY A 20 -15.46 -3.97 -3.25
CA GLY A 20 -16.07 -5.27 -2.98
C GLY A 20 -16.52 -6.02 -4.22
N LEU A 21 -17.17 -5.37 -5.18
CA LEU A 21 -17.68 -6.04 -6.39
C LEU A 21 -16.58 -6.37 -7.40
N ILE A 22 -15.62 -5.45 -7.58
CA ILE A 22 -14.49 -5.63 -8.50
C ILE A 22 -13.51 -6.67 -7.95
N SER A 23 -13.24 -6.65 -6.64
CA SER A 23 -12.44 -7.69 -5.97
C SER A 23 -13.13 -9.06 -5.95
N LEU A 24 -14.47 -9.12 -5.91
CA LEU A 24 -15.19 -10.39 -6.03
C LEU A 24 -15.02 -11.00 -7.42
N TRP A 25 -15.13 -10.18 -8.48
CA TRP A 25 -14.91 -10.62 -9.86
C TRP A 25 -13.47 -11.06 -10.11
N GLY A 26 -12.49 -10.33 -9.56
CA GLY A 26 -11.08 -10.71 -9.62
C GLY A 26 -10.84 -12.07 -8.95
N ARG A 27 -11.40 -12.29 -7.74
CA ARG A 27 -11.30 -13.58 -7.02
C ARG A 27 -12.04 -14.72 -7.71
N LEU A 28 -13.15 -14.45 -8.38
CA LEU A 28 -13.89 -15.46 -9.13
C LEU A 28 -13.16 -15.91 -10.40
N ARG A 29 -12.46 -14.96 -11.05
CA ARG A 29 -11.72 -15.19 -12.31
C ARG A 29 -10.32 -15.77 -12.08
N HIS A 30 -9.64 -15.31 -11.03
CA HIS A 30 -8.31 -15.78 -10.65
C HIS A 30 -8.40 -16.62 -9.38
N ARG A 31 -8.58 -17.94 -9.58
CA ARG A 31 -8.70 -18.93 -8.49
C ARG A 31 -7.38 -19.14 -7.72
N GLN A 32 -6.27 -18.67 -8.27
CA GLN A 32 -4.95 -18.68 -7.63
C GLN A 32 -4.66 -17.33 -6.98
N PRO A 33 -4.25 -17.30 -5.70
CA PRO A 33 -4.01 -16.06 -4.96
C PRO A 33 -2.94 -15.18 -5.63
N ASP A 34 -1.88 -15.77 -6.16
CA ASP A 34 -0.78 -15.03 -6.81
C ASP A 34 -1.25 -14.30 -8.07
N ALA A 35 -2.15 -14.92 -8.84
CA ALA A 35 -2.73 -14.32 -10.03
C ALA A 35 -3.72 -13.19 -9.71
N TYR A 36 -4.38 -13.25 -8.55
CA TYR A 36 -5.25 -12.17 -8.09
C TYR A 36 -4.44 -10.95 -7.61
N GLU A 37 -3.35 -11.16 -6.87
CA GLU A 37 -2.45 -10.09 -6.43
C GLU A 37 -1.78 -9.39 -7.61
N ALA A 38 -1.27 -10.15 -8.59
CA ALA A 38 -0.70 -9.57 -9.81
C ALA A 38 -1.70 -8.71 -10.59
N TRP A 39 -2.95 -9.18 -10.71
CA TRP A 39 -4.01 -8.40 -11.34
C TRP A 39 -4.36 -7.13 -10.57
N LEU A 40 -4.41 -7.20 -9.23
CA LEU A 40 -4.67 -6.04 -8.38
C LEU A 40 -3.57 -4.99 -8.54
N GLN A 41 -2.31 -5.43 -8.57
CA GLN A 41 -1.15 -4.58 -8.80
C GLN A 41 -1.21 -3.90 -10.17
N GLU A 42 -1.52 -4.65 -11.24
CA GLU A 42 -1.65 -4.10 -12.59
C GLU A 42 -2.80 -3.08 -12.71
N ARG A 43 -3.93 -3.36 -12.05
CA ARG A 43 -5.06 -2.43 -11.97
C ARG A 43 -4.67 -1.13 -11.26
N ASP A 44 -4.04 -1.24 -10.10
CA ASP A 44 -3.67 -0.09 -9.28
C ASP A 44 -2.62 0.76 -10.00
N MET A 45 -1.63 0.11 -10.62
CA MET A 45 -0.64 0.75 -11.51
C MET A 45 -1.31 1.56 -12.63
N THR A 46 -2.31 0.97 -13.29
CA THR A 46 -3.05 1.62 -14.37
C THR A 46 -3.84 2.83 -13.85
N ILE A 47 -4.51 2.70 -12.70
CA ILE A 47 -5.29 3.78 -12.09
C ILE A 47 -4.37 4.94 -11.67
N ILE A 48 -3.23 4.64 -11.05
CA ILE A 48 -2.26 5.65 -10.62
C ILE A 48 -1.71 6.38 -11.83
N THR A 49 -1.26 5.66 -12.85
CA THR A 49 -0.75 6.25 -14.10
C THR A 49 -1.80 7.13 -14.76
N ALA A 50 -3.03 6.63 -14.93
CA ALA A 50 -4.13 7.41 -15.50
C ALA A 50 -4.48 8.66 -14.67
N THR A 51 -4.37 8.57 -13.34
CA THR A 51 -4.61 9.72 -12.46
C THR A 51 -3.51 10.76 -12.61
N LEU A 52 -2.25 10.35 -12.70
CA LEU A 52 -1.11 11.24 -12.88
C LEU A 52 -1.10 11.90 -14.26
N MET A 53 -1.53 11.18 -15.31
CA MET A 53 -1.69 11.75 -16.67
C MET A 53 -2.73 12.87 -16.75
N ARG A 54 -3.62 13.01 -15.75
CA ARG A 54 -4.61 14.10 -15.69
C ARG A 54 -4.06 15.36 -15.05
N LEU A 55 -2.89 15.30 -14.43
CA LEU A 55 -2.23 16.47 -13.86
C LEU A 55 -1.59 17.29 -14.99
N SER A 56 -1.43 18.59 -14.77
CA SER A 56 -0.64 19.42 -15.67
C SER A 56 0.86 19.13 -15.52
N GLU A 57 1.67 19.41 -16.54
CA GLU A 57 3.13 19.22 -16.49
C GLU A 57 3.76 19.94 -15.29
N GLY A 58 3.28 21.14 -14.94
CA GLY A 58 3.76 21.88 -13.77
C GLY A 58 3.44 21.19 -12.44
N GLN A 59 2.29 20.53 -12.32
CA GLN A 59 1.94 19.74 -11.14
C GLN A 59 2.77 18.46 -11.07
N LEU A 60 3.00 17.83 -12.22
CA LEU A 60 3.80 16.61 -12.33
C LEU A 60 5.28 16.90 -12.00
N ASN A 61 5.82 18.00 -12.51
CA ASN A 61 7.18 18.47 -12.20
C ASN A 61 7.37 18.76 -10.70
N ARG A 62 6.34 19.22 -9.98
CA ARG A 62 6.40 19.40 -8.52
C ARG A 62 6.53 18.08 -7.77
N LEU A 63 6.09 16.98 -8.38
CA LEU A 63 6.29 15.63 -7.87
C LEU A 63 7.63 15.02 -8.34
N GLY A 64 8.42 15.77 -9.11
CA GLY A 64 9.66 15.26 -9.73
C GLY A 64 9.41 14.32 -10.91
N LEU A 65 8.22 14.36 -11.50
CA LEU A 65 7.77 13.48 -12.58
C LEU A 65 7.56 14.29 -13.88
N SER A 66 7.64 13.62 -15.04
CA SER A 66 7.28 14.23 -16.33
C SER A 66 6.37 13.31 -17.13
N HIS A 67 5.47 13.86 -17.95
CA HIS A 67 4.60 13.03 -18.79
C HIS A 67 5.37 12.16 -19.79
N LYS A 68 6.57 12.61 -20.19
CA LYS A 68 7.43 11.87 -21.13
C LYS A 68 7.96 10.57 -20.53
N THR A 69 8.17 10.55 -19.22
CA THR A 69 8.77 9.42 -18.48
C THR A 69 7.78 8.79 -17.50
N LEU A 70 6.54 9.28 -17.43
CA LEU A 70 5.59 8.94 -16.37
C LEU A 70 5.40 7.43 -16.19
N ALA A 71 5.29 6.67 -17.28
CA ALA A 71 5.14 5.22 -17.19
C ALA A 71 6.35 4.56 -16.50
N LEU A 72 7.56 4.98 -16.86
CA LEU A 72 8.81 4.48 -16.27
C LEU A 72 8.97 4.94 -14.83
N ASP A 73 8.61 6.20 -14.54
CA ASP A 73 8.73 6.76 -13.20
C ASP A 73 7.76 6.09 -12.21
N VAL A 74 6.54 5.75 -12.65
CA VAL A 74 5.56 5.03 -11.82
C VAL A 74 6.00 3.57 -11.61
N GLU A 75 6.59 2.92 -12.62
CA GLU A 75 7.16 1.57 -12.49
C GLU A 75 8.33 1.56 -11.48
N ASP A 76 9.27 2.50 -11.59
CA ASP A 76 10.37 2.66 -10.64
C ASP A 76 9.87 2.96 -9.22
N LEU A 77 8.84 3.80 -9.07
CA LEU A 77 8.22 4.06 -7.77
C LEU A 77 7.62 2.79 -7.15
N ALA A 78 6.97 1.95 -7.96
CA ALA A 78 6.42 0.68 -7.48
C ALA A 78 7.53 -0.30 -7.05
N LEU A 79 8.61 -0.40 -7.82
CA LEU A 79 9.77 -1.24 -7.46
C LEU A 79 10.43 -0.79 -6.16
N ARG A 80 10.58 0.53 -5.97
CA ARG A 80 11.11 1.10 -4.72
C ARG A 80 10.19 0.79 -3.53
N ALA A 81 8.88 0.99 -3.70
CA ALA A 81 7.90 0.68 -2.66
C ALA A 81 7.91 -0.81 -2.28
N GLN A 82 8.06 -1.70 -3.27
CA GLN A 82 8.20 -3.13 -3.02
C GLN A 82 9.46 -3.44 -2.21
N ARG A 83 10.60 -2.86 -2.60
CA ARG A 83 11.86 -3.04 -1.89
C ARG A 83 11.80 -2.51 -0.45
N ASP A 84 11.18 -1.35 -0.25
CA ASP A 84 10.99 -0.79 1.09
C ASP A 84 10.09 -1.67 1.96
N ALA A 85 9.06 -2.28 1.37
CA ALA A 85 8.19 -3.23 2.06
C ALA A 85 8.92 -4.54 2.44
N GLU A 86 9.81 -5.04 1.56
CA GLU A 86 10.68 -6.19 1.85
C GLU A 86 11.63 -5.87 3.01
N ILE A 87 12.31 -4.73 2.97
CA ILE A 87 13.20 -4.28 4.05
C ILE A 87 12.43 -4.13 5.36
N CYS A 88 11.23 -3.52 5.34
CA CYS A 88 10.41 -3.38 6.54
C CYS A 88 10.02 -4.75 7.11
N ARG A 89 9.72 -5.74 6.26
CA ARG A 89 9.42 -7.11 6.71
C ARG A 89 10.65 -7.76 7.34
N GLU A 90 11.82 -7.62 6.74
CA GLU A 90 13.08 -8.13 7.30
C GLU A 90 13.40 -7.50 8.66
N VAL A 91 13.28 -6.18 8.78
CA VAL A 91 13.50 -5.47 10.04
C VAL A 91 12.50 -5.93 11.10
N LEU A 92 11.22 -6.08 10.75
CA LEU A 92 10.21 -6.58 11.69
C LEU A 92 10.49 -8.01 12.14
N ALA A 93 10.98 -8.88 11.23
CA ALA A 93 11.37 -10.23 11.58
C ALA A 93 12.53 -10.23 12.59
N LEU A 94 13.60 -9.46 12.33
CA LEU A 94 14.75 -9.34 13.23
C LEU A 94 14.34 -8.81 14.62
N VAL A 95 13.50 -7.77 14.68
CA VAL A 95 13.02 -7.22 15.96
C VAL A 95 12.14 -8.21 16.72
N THR A 96 11.40 -9.06 16.01
CA THR A 96 10.55 -10.08 16.64
C THR A 96 11.38 -11.26 17.15
N ASP A 97 12.41 -11.67 16.42
CA ASP A 97 13.32 -12.76 16.82
C ASP A 97 14.22 -12.36 18.00
N ASP A 98 14.57 -11.08 18.11
CA ASP A 98 15.33 -10.52 19.24
C ASP A 98 14.45 -10.18 20.47
N ALA A 99 13.13 -10.41 20.40
CA ALA A 99 12.27 -10.25 21.57
C ALA A 99 12.58 -11.39 22.57
N PRO A 100 13.11 -11.09 23.78
CA PRO A 100 13.37 -12.13 24.76
C PRO A 100 12.05 -12.77 25.13
N GLU A 101 11.96 -14.10 24.97
CA GLU A 101 10.84 -14.89 25.50
C GLU A 101 10.65 -14.47 26.96
N GLY A 102 9.51 -13.83 27.23
CA GLY A 102 9.19 -13.30 28.54
C GLY A 102 9.41 -14.39 29.56
N HIS A 103 10.34 -14.14 30.50
CA HIS A 103 10.56 -14.97 31.67
C HIS A 103 9.22 -15.46 32.21
N ALA A 104 8.98 -16.76 32.07
CA ALA A 104 8.00 -17.46 32.89
C ALA A 104 8.47 -17.28 34.34
N ILE A 105 7.94 -16.25 35.01
CA ILE A 105 8.09 -16.08 36.44
C ILE A 105 7.36 -17.27 37.04
N ALA A 106 8.13 -18.27 37.46
CA ALA A 106 7.67 -19.37 38.28
C ALA A 106 7.01 -18.77 39.54
N ALA A 107 5.71 -18.99 39.67
CA ALA A 107 5.01 -18.77 40.93
C ALA A 107 5.28 -20.02 41.80
N GLU A 108 6.09 -19.84 42.84
CA GLU A 108 6.14 -20.74 44.01
C GLU A 108 4.88 -20.57 44.87
#